data_AF-A0A8T6V0X4-F1
#
_entry.id   AF-A0A8T6V0X4-F1
#
_cell.length_a   1.000
_cell.length_b   1.000
_cell.length_c   1.000
_cell.angle_alpha   90.00
_cell.angle_beta   90.00
_cell.angle_gamma   90.00
#
_symmetry.space_group_name_H-M   'P 1'
#
loop_
_entity.id
_entity.type
_entity.pdbx_description
1 polymer ?
#
loop_
_entity_poly.entity_id
_entity_poly.type
_entity_poly.pdbx_seq_one_letter_code
_entity_poly.pdbx_strand_id
1 'polypeptide(L)'
;MNLDILLLASIFYFYGSIPFAFIFTYLLKGQVIYRKGTRNVGVANTFMVAGLPAGFLTVAGEVSKAVFPLVVGNLYYSDDLVISLIFIFSAIIGTNFSVFLKGKGGMGSTILLWTLATLSPYSLLLFFAVSIFAFVATKNSYYTSIIAHLLLPAEIFLIERSTPFTIFGLSTAILFLSKYNRSRDDFKRHNVAEKLKSFMGKRYVIDVGNTSQDLAVNVDGLRFLKKKGFQTPATYICTSSAYNDYVSGKEDLLENLEKEIRTLIDKEKFYHVQYPSTETKVPSAEPLDRYSNVKGSKSIAKAIENMWKSLEENRAHSKLIHDLKFMVI
;
A
#
# COMPACT_ATOMS: atom_id res chain seq x y z
N MET A 1 27.26 33.36 -1.98
CA MET A 1 25.98 32.82 -1.48
C MET A 1 25.69 33.50 -0.16
N ASN A 2 24.57 34.19 -0.05
CA ASN A 2 24.22 34.97 1.14
C ASN A 2 23.90 34.04 2.33
N LEU A 3 24.14 34.50 3.56
CA LEU A 3 24.00 33.69 4.79
C LEU A 3 22.56 33.21 5.04
N ASP A 4 21.58 34.01 4.63
CA ASP A 4 20.15 33.71 4.63
C ASP A 4 19.80 32.49 3.76
N ILE A 5 20.39 32.37 2.56
CA ILE A 5 20.17 31.21 1.67
C ILE A 5 20.66 29.93 2.35
N LEU A 6 21.85 29.97 2.97
CA LEU A 6 22.40 28.83 3.72
C LEU A 6 21.52 28.44 4.92
N LEU A 7 21.01 29.44 5.64
CA LEU A 7 20.11 29.23 6.76
C LEU A 7 18.79 28.59 6.31
N LEU A 8 18.16 29.11 5.26
CA LEU A 8 16.92 28.56 4.70
C LEU A 8 17.12 27.16 4.12
N ALA A 9 18.22 26.92 3.39
CA ALA A 9 18.57 25.59 2.92
C ALA A 9 18.70 24.60 4.09
N SER A 10 19.28 25.03 5.21
CA SER A 10 19.38 24.21 6.43
C SER A 10 18.01 23.94 7.05
N ILE A 11 17.13 24.95 7.12
CA ILE A 11 15.75 24.81 7.58
C ILE A 11 14.99 23.80 6.70
N PHE A 12 15.13 23.87 5.38
CA PHE A 12 14.49 22.93 4.47
C PHE A 12 15.04 21.51 4.56
N TYR A 13 16.31 21.34 4.91
CA TYR A 13 16.84 20.03 5.29
C TYR A 13 16.15 19.45 6.54
N PHE A 14 15.99 20.25 7.60
CA PHE A 14 15.27 19.80 8.81
C PHE A 14 13.79 19.55 8.55
N TYR A 15 13.13 20.39 7.75
CA TYR A 15 11.75 20.19 7.33
C TYR A 15 11.60 18.92 6.49
N GLY A 16 12.46 18.74 5.50
CA GLY A 16 12.53 17.53 4.67
C GLY A 16 12.75 16.26 5.51
N SER A 17 13.51 16.38 6.61
CA SER A 17 13.77 15.29 7.54
C SER A 17 12.53 14.82 8.31
N ILE A 18 11.45 15.61 8.43
CA ILE A 18 10.25 15.22 9.18
C ILE A 18 9.62 13.96 8.54
N PRO A 19 9.59 12.80 9.21
CA PRO A 19 9.25 11.55 8.56
C PRO A 19 7.73 11.31 8.54
N PHE A 20 6.97 12.05 7.73
CA PHE A 20 5.51 11.98 7.69
C PHE A 20 4.97 10.55 7.50
N ALA A 21 5.61 9.76 6.63
CA ALA A 21 5.24 8.36 6.43
C ALA A 21 5.31 7.53 7.72
N PHE A 22 6.35 7.75 8.53
CA PHE A 22 6.50 7.13 9.85
C PHE A 22 5.47 7.68 10.83
N ILE A 23 5.33 9.01 10.92
CA ILE A 23 4.43 9.68 11.87
C ILE A 23 2.99 9.18 11.67
N PHE A 24 2.45 9.25 10.46
CA PHE A 24 1.06 8.87 10.21
C PHE A 24 0.82 7.36 10.29
N THR A 25 1.82 6.54 9.93
CA THR A 25 1.73 5.08 10.13
C THR A 25 1.71 4.71 11.60
N TYR A 26 2.54 5.36 12.41
CA TYR A 26 2.61 5.10 13.84
C TYR A 26 1.36 5.62 14.56
N LEU A 27 0.93 6.85 14.30
CA LEU A 27 -0.24 7.44 14.96
C LEU A 27 -1.55 6.68 14.64
N LEU A 28 -1.73 6.23 13.40
CA LEU A 28 -3.00 5.61 12.98
C LEU A 28 -3.04 4.08 13.13
N LYS A 29 -1.90 3.41 13.24
CA LYS A 29 -1.83 1.93 13.35
C LYS A 29 -0.92 1.39 14.44
N GLY A 30 -0.15 2.23 15.13
CA GLY A 30 0.85 1.79 16.11
C GLY A 30 2.02 1.00 15.49
N GLN A 31 2.23 1.08 14.18
CA GLN A 31 3.22 0.27 13.47
C GLN A 31 4.49 1.06 13.13
N VAL A 32 5.62 0.36 13.12
CA VAL A 32 6.92 0.92 12.72
C VAL A 32 7.15 0.65 11.23
N ILE A 33 6.97 1.67 10.39
CA ILE A 33 6.91 1.52 8.92
C ILE A 33 8.15 0.87 8.29
N TYR A 34 9.37 1.19 8.75
CA TYR A 34 10.60 0.63 8.20
C TYR A 34 10.86 -0.83 8.62
N ARG A 35 9.99 -1.42 9.47
CA ARG A 35 9.99 -2.86 9.81
C ARG A 35 8.88 -3.63 9.08
N LYS A 36 8.04 -2.95 8.30
CA LYS A 36 6.86 -3.52 7.63
C LYS A 36 6.90 -3.25 6.12
N GLY A 37 6.18 -4.09 5.36
CA GLY A 37 6.05 -3.97 3.91
C GLY A 37 7.39 -3.91 3.17
N THR A 38 7.59 -2.87 2.38
CA THR A 38 8.82 -2.65 1.58
C THR A 38 9.96 -2.07 2.42
N ARG A 39 9.73 -1.76 3.70
CA ARG A 39 10.66 -1.10 4.60
C ARG A 39 11.04 0.33 4.14
N ASN A 40 10.45 0.82 3.05
CA ASN A 40 10.61 2.19 2.61
C ASN A 40 9.80 3.12 3.54
N VAL A 41 10.35 4.27 3.89
CA VAL A 41 9.66 5.30 4.67
C VAL A 41 9.01 6.27 3.69
N GLY A 42 8.05 5.77 2.91
CA GLY A 42 7.45 6.50 1.80
C GLY A 42 5.96 6.21 1.63
N VAL A 43 5.32 7.03 0.79
CA VAL A 43 3.87 7.04 0.53
C VAL A 43 3.31 5.65 0.21
N ALA A 44 3.90 4.94 -0.75
CA ALA A 44 3.38 3.65 -1.20
C ALA A 44 3.37 2.61 -0.06
N ASN A 45 4.46 2.52 0.71
CA ASN A 45 4.52 1.65 1.86
C ASN A 45 3.54 2.08 2.96
N THR A 46 3.30 3.39 3.14
CA THR A 46 2.27 3.87 4.07
C THR A 46 0.88 3.41 3.66
N PHE A 47 0.50 3.50 2.38
CA PHE A 47 -0.77 2.94 1.91
C PHE A 47 -0.85 1.43 2.18
N MET A 48 0.25 0.69 1.95
CA MET A 48 0.28 -0.75 2.19
C MET A 48 0.16 -1.13 3.67
N VAL A 49 0.83 -0.39 4.56
CA VAL A 49 0.97 -0.73 5.97
C VAL A 49 -0.15 -0.13 6.81
N ALA A 50 -0.56 1.10 6.49
CA ALA A 50 -1.48 1.90 7.31
C ALA A 50 -2.79 2.31 6.65
N GLY A 51 -2.99 1.98 5.38
CA GLY A 51 -4.25 2.19 4.66
C GLY A 51 -4.43 3.62 4.13
N LEU A 52 -5.60 3.88 3.54
CA LEU A 52 -5.90 5.12 2.81
C LEU A 52 -5.71 6.40 3.64
N PRO A 53 -6.24 6.51 4.89
CA PRO A 53 -6.12 7.77 5.64
C PRO A 53 -4.66 8.16 5.91
N ALA A 54 -3.86 7.20 6.38
CA ALA A 54 -2.43 7.43 6.62
C ALA A 54 -1.67 7.72 5.32
N GLY A 55 -2.02 7.05 4.22
CA GLY A 55 -1.41 7.25 2.92
C GLY A 55 -1.65 8.65 2.38
N PHE A 56 -2.89 9.14 2.40
CA PHE A 56 -3.21 10.49 1.93
C PHE A 56 -2.58 11.59 2.79
N LEU A 57 -2.58 11.43 4.12
CA LEU A 57 -1.85 12.37 5.00
C LEU A 57 -0.35 12.38 4.70
N THR A 58 0.22 11.21 4.41
CA THR A 58 1.63 11.11 4.00
C THR A 58 1.88 11.75 2.64
N VAL A 59 0.97 11.61 1.67
CA VAL A 59 1.04 12.35 0.40
C VAL A 59 1.10 13.84 0.69
N ALA A 60 0.13 14.38 1.45
CA ALA A 60 0.08 15.81 1.75
C ALA A 60 1.39 16.32 2.38
N GLY A 61 1.94 15.60 3.36
CA GLY A 61 3.20 15.97 4.01
C GLY A 61 4.44 15.82 3.12
N GLU A 62 4.50 14.84 2.22
CA GLU A 62 5.62 14.72 1.28
C GLU A 62 5.53 15.72 0.11
N VAL A 63 4.31 16.08 -0.31
CA VAL A 63 4.08 17.13 -1.33
C VAL A 63 4.44 18.51 -0.78
N SER A 64 4.09 18.81 0.47
CA SER A 64 4.44 20.09 1.08
C SER A 64 5.96 20.30 1.14
N LYS A 65 6.77 19.25 1.22
CA LYS A 65 8.23 19.31 1.12
C LYS A 65 8.78 19.68 -0.26
N ALA A 66 7.97 19.63 -1.32
CA ALA A 66 8.33 20.17 -2.63
C ALA A 66 7.81 21.60 -2.80
N VAL A 67 6.52 21.80 -2.46
CA VAL A 67 5.82 23.06 -2.72
C VAL A 67 6.28 24.17 -1.79
N PHE A 68 6.49 23.88 -0.50
CA PHE A 68 6.85 24.92 0.47
C PHE A 68 8.23 25.56 0.18
N PRO A 69 9.30 24.79 -0.08
CA PRO A 69 10.58 25.36 -0.51
C PRO A 69 10.47 26.21 -1.79
N LEU A 70 9.67 25.76 -2.76
CA LEU A 70 9.46 26.48 -4.01
C LEU A 70 8.75 27.82 -3.76
N VAL A 71 7.68 27.84 -2.97
CA VAL A 71 6.93 29.06 -2.64
C VAL A 71 7.82 30.08 -1.91
N VAL A 72 8.67 29.62 -0.99
CA VAL A 72 9.61 30.50 -0.29
C VAL A 72 10.68 31.05 -1.24
N GLY A 73 11.23 30.22 -2.14
CA GLY A 73 12.14 30.69 -3.18
C GLY A 73 11.52 31.79 -4.04
N ASN A 74 10.29 31.55 -4.50
CA ASN A 74 9.55 32.49 -5.33
C ASN A 74 9.26 33.83 -4.62
N LEU A 75 8.70 33.79 -3.41
CA LEU A 75 8.30 34.99 -2.68
C LEU A 75 9.47 35.86 -2.21
N TYR A 76 10.59 35.25 -1.78
CA TYR A 76 11.70 35.98 -1.17
C TYR A 76 12.88 36.20 -2.11
N TYR A 77 12.97 35.46 -3.22
CA TYR A 77 14.09 35.51 -4.16
C TYR A 77 13.65 35.73 -5.61
N SER A 78 12.48 36.35 -5.83
CA SER A 78 12.01 36.80 -7.16
C SER A 78 12.04 35.69 -8.22
N ASP A 79 11.53 34.51 -7.87
CA ASP A 79 11.48 33.33 -8.73
C ASP A 79 12.86 32.84 -9.24
N ASP A 80 13.96 33.10 -8.51
CA ASP A 80 15.27 32.54 -8.84
C ASP A 80 15.24 31.00 -8.77
N LEU A 81 15.29 30.39 -9.96
CA LEU A 81 15.24 28.93 -10.13
C LEU A 81 16.36 28.22 -9.37
N VAL A 82 17.58 28.77 -9.36
CA VAL A 82 18.72 28.13 -8.70
C VAL A 82 18.48 28.04 -7.20
N ILE A 83 18.01 29.13 -6.59
CA ILE A 83 17.72 29.19 -5.16
C ILE A 83 16.57 28.23 -4.80
N SER A 84 15.49 28.23 -5.57
CA SER A 84 14.38 27.28 -5.39
C SER A 84 14.83 25.82 -5.48
N LEU A 85 15.66 25.48 -6.47
CA LEU A 85 16.21 24.13 -6.62
C LEU A 85 17.14 23.74 -5.47
N ILE A 86 17.94 24.66 -4.92
CA ILE A 86 18.76 24.42 -3.73
C ILE A 86 17.87 24.08 -2.53
N PHE A 87 16.81 24.86 -2.28
CA PHE A 87 15.90 24.63 -1.16
C PHE A 87 15.15 23.30 -1.27
N ILE A 88 14.64 22.98 -2.46
CA ILE A 88 14.00 21.69 -2.75
C ILE A 88 15.00 20.55 -2.56
N PHE A 89 16.22 20.69 -3.10
CA PHE A 89 17.23 19.65 -2.97
C PHE A 89 17.64 19.41 -1.51
N SER A 90 17.74 20.46 -0.69
CA SER A 90 17.93 20.32 0.75
C SER A 90 16.82 19.50 1.41
N ALA A 91 15.56 19.73 1.04
CA ALA A 91 14.44 18.91 1.52
C ALA A 91 14.52 17.45 1.04
N ILE A 92 15.01 17.20 -0.18
CA ILE A 92 15.27 15.85 -0.71
C ILE A 92 16.38 15.15 0.09
N ILE A 93 17.46 15.85 0.43
CA ILE A 93 18.52 15.30 1.29
C ILE A 93 17.94 14.97 2.66
N GLY A 94 17.15 15.87 3.25
CA GLY A 94 16.49 15.66 4.53
C GLY A 94 15.59 14.42 4.55
N THR A 95 14.72 14.24 3.55
CA THR A 95 13.84 13.05 3.50
C THR A 95 14.64 11.76 3.29
N ASN A 96 15.77 11.83 2.58
CA ASN A 96 16.66 10.69 2.39
C ASN A 96 17.41 10.35 3.69
N PHE A 97 17.99 11.34 4.34
CA PHE A 97 18.86 11.19 5.51
C PHE A 97 18.24 11.88 6.73
N SER A 98 17.02 11.47 7.09
CA SER A 98 16.29 12.11 8.18
C SER A 98 17.06 12.04 9.50
N VAL A 99 17.32 13.21 10.09
CA VAL A 99 17.93 13.30 11.43
C VAL A 99 17.06 12.61 12.48
N PHE A 100 15.74 12.69 12.34
CA PHE A 100 14.76 12.07 13.25
C PHE A 100 14.74 10.54 13.15
N LEU A 101 15.23 9.98 12.04
CA LEU A 101 15.33 8.54 11.82
C LEU A 101 16.78 8.05 11.74
N LYS A 102 17.73 8.79 12.34
CA LYS A 102 19.15 8.43 12.42
C LYS A 102 19.77 8.14 11.03
N GLY A 103 19.49 9.01 10.07
CA GLY A 103 19.98 8.92 8.68
C GLY A 103 19.22 7.94 7.79
N LYS A 104 18.17 7.27 8.31
CA LYS A 104 17.23 6.49 7.51
C LYS A 104 16.11 7.39 7.00
N GLY A 105 15.48 7.04 5.89
CA GLY A 105 14.46 7.89 5.29
C GLY A 105 13.93 7.34 3.98
N GLY A 106 13.06 8.11 3.35
CA GLY A 106 12.47 7.82 2.05
C GLY A 106 13.46 8.00 0.91
N MET A 107 12.96 7.89 -0.33
CA MET A 107 13.76 8.06 -1.55
C MET A 107 13.63 9.46 -2.17
N GLY A 108 12.72 10.31 -1.67
CA GLY A 108 12.47 11.64 -2.22
C GLY A 108 11.70 11.68 -3.54
N SER A 109 11.21 10.54 -4.05
CA SER A 109 10.51 10.47 -5.33
C SER A 109 9.25 11.34 -5.39
N THR A 110 8.46 11.44 -4.31
CA THR A 110 7.30 12.35 -4.27
C THR A 110 7.73 13.80 -4.43
N ILE A 111 8.80 14.22 -3.74
CA ILE A 111 9.31 15.59 -3.83
C ILE A 111 9.78 15.90 -5.25
N LEU A 112 10.53 14.97 -5.86
CA LEU A 112 10.97 15.07 -7.25
C LEU A 112 9.79 15.20 -8.23
N LEU A 113 8.81 14.28 -8.15
CA LEU A 113 7.67 14.27 -9.08
C LEU A 113 6.85 15.56 -8.98
N TRP A 114 6.65 16.08 -7.76
CA TRP A 114 5.93 17.36 -7.59
C TRP A 114 6.76 18.56 -8.03
N THR A 115 8.09 18.51 -7.89
CA THR A 115 8.98 19.55 -8.44
C THR A 115 8.89 19.58 -9.96
N LEU A 116 8.90 18.42 -10.63
CA LEU A 116 8.68 18.35 -12.07
C LEU A 116 7.26 18.82 -12.41
N ALA A 117 6.24 18.40 -11.66
CA ALA A 117 4.86 18.83 -11.92
C ALA A 117 4.67 20.36 -11.86
N THR A 118 5.38 21.06 -10.97
CA THR A 118 5.25 22.50 -10.81
C THR A 118 6.16 23.29 -11.75
N LEU A 119 7.39 22.83 -11.98
CA LEU A 119 8.39 23.57 -12.77
C LEU A 119 8.45 23.15 -14.24
N SER A 120 8.18 21.89 -14.56
CA SER A 120 8.20 21.36 -15.92
C SER A 120 7.23 20.17 -16.09
N PRO A 121 5.94 20.45 -16.31
CA PRO A 121 4.95 19.41 -16.59
C PRO A 121 5.33 18.51 -17.77
N TYR A 122 6.03 19.05 -18.78
CA TYR A 122 6.50 18.28 -19.93
C TYR A 122 7.61 17.29 -19.56
N SER A 123 8.57 17.68 -18.71
CA SER A 123 9.58 16.74 -18.19
C SER A 123 8.94 15.65 -17.34
N LEU A 124 7.90 15.98 -16.56
CA LEU A 124 7.13 14.98 -15.82
C LEU A 124 6.45 13.96 -16.74
N LEU A 125 5.80 14.43 -17.80
CA LEU A 125 5.14 13.56 -18.77
C LEU A 125 6.15 12.64 -19.46
N LEU A 126 7.31 13.17 -19.84
CA LEU A 126 8.38 12.37 -20.44
C LEU A 126 8.93 11.34 -19.46
N PHE A 127 9.15 11.72 -18.19
CA PHE A 127 9.58 10.79 -17.14
C PHE A 127 8.59 9.62 -16.96
N PHE A 128 7.29 9.88 -17.01
CA PHE A 128 6.28 8.82 -16.99
C PHE A 128 6.28 7.99 -18.28
N ALA A 129 6.43 8.62 -19.45
CA ALA A 129 6.51 7.89 -20.73
C ALA A 129 7.71 6.93 -20.75
N VAL A 130 8.89 7.40 -20.31
CA VAL A 130 10.09 6.57 -20.16
C VAL A 130 9.86 5.47 -19.13
N SER A 131 9.22 5.77 -18.00
CA SER A 131 8.87 4.76 -16.99
C SER A 131 7.94 3.68 -17.56
N ILE A 132 6.92 4.06 -18.33
CA ILE A 132 6.00 3.11 -18.97
C ILE A 132 6.74 2.25 -19.98
N PHE A 133 7.53 2.86 -20.87
CA PHE A 133 8.30 2.13 -21.87
C PHE A 133 9.30 1.17 -21.22
N ALA A 134 10.05 1.63 -20.22
CA ALA A 134 11.00 0.81 -19.47
C ALA A 134 10.28 -0.32 -18.73
N PHE A 135 9.09 -0.09 -18.18
CA PHE A 135 8.27 -1.15 -17.58
C PHE A 135 7.82 -2.20 -18.59
N VAL A 136 7.34 -1.79 -19.77
CA VAL A 136 6.94 -2.71 -20.84
C VAL A 136 8.13 -3.55 -21.31
N ALA A 137 9.31 -2.93 -21.47
CA ALA A 137 10.52 -3.60 -21.93
C ALA A 137 11.09 -4.57 -20.87
N THR A 138 11.13 -4.16 -19.60
CA THR A 138 11.80 -4.93 -18.53
C THR A 138 10.86 -5.87 -17.77
N LYS A 139 9.55 -5.59 -17.78
CA LYS A 139 8.52 -6.23 -16.95
C LYS A 139 8.88 -6.27 -15.46
N ASN A 140 9.67 -5.31 -14.98
CA ASN A 140 10.24 -5.33 -13.64
C ASN A 140 10.45 -3.90 -13.13
N SER A 141 9.63 -3.50 -12.16
CA SER A 141 9.60 -2.15 -11.58
C SER A 141 10.94 -1.66 -11.02
N TYR A 142 11.79 -2.58 -10.57
CA TYR A 142 13.12 -2.24 -10.09
C TYR A 142 13.98 -1.66 -11.21
N TYR A 143 14.02 -2.32 -12.36
CA TYR A 143 14.78 -1.85 -13.52
C TYR A 143 14.11 -0.64 -14.16
N THR A 144 12.77 -0.59 -14.19
CA THR A 144 12.02 0.61 -14.58
C THR A 144 12.47 1.85 -13.81
N SER A 145 12.50 1.75 -12.48
CA SER A 145 12.84 2.89 -11.62
C SER A 145 14.29 3.34 -11.85
N ILE A 146 15.22 2.41 -12.04
CA ILE A 146 16.62 2.72 -12.36
C ILE A 146 16.71 3.46 -13.70
N ILE A 147 16.09 2.92 -14.76
CA ILE A 147 16.16 3.51 -16.10
C ILE A 147 15.55 4.92 -16.10
N ALA A 148 14.38 5.11 -15.51
CA ALA A 148 13.71 6.40 -15.45
C ALA A 148 14.57 7.46 -14.73
N HIS A 149 15.15 7.15 -13.56
CA HIS A 149 15.99 8.11 -12.85
C HIS A 149 17.35 8.32 -13.53
N LEU A 150 17.89 7.32 -14.23
CA LEU A 150 19.15 7.46 -14.97
C LEU A 150 19.00 8.40 -16.17
N LEU A 151 17.85 8.37 -16.85
CA LEU A 151 17.58 9.21 -18.03
C LEU A 151 17.04 10.61 -17.69
N LEU A 152 16.51 10.80 -16.48
CA LEU A 152 15.96 12.08 -16.01
C LEU A 152 16.82 13.33 -16.32
N PRO A 153 18.16 13.35 -16.13
CA PRO A 153 18.95 14.55 -16.41
C PRO A 153 18.96 14.89 -17.91
N ALA A 154 19.03 13.87 -18.77
CA ALA A 154 18.96 14.06 -20.21
C ALA A 154 17.56 14.52 -20.64
N GLU A 155 16.51 13.98 -20.03
CA GLU A 155 15.13 14.41 -20.26
C GLU A 155 14.94 15.91 -19.94
N ILE A 156 15.38 16.35 -18.75
CA ILE A 156 15.30 17.76 -18.36
C ILE A 156 16.13 18.63 -19.30
N PHE A 157 17.35 18.20 -19.67
CA PHE A 157 18.18 18.97 -20.60
C PHE A 157 17.51 19.15 -21.97
N LEU A 158 16.89 18.09 -22.50
CA LEU A 158 16.24 18.12 -23.82
C LEU A 158 15.00 19.02 -23.83
N ILE A 159 14.20 18.98 -22.76
CA ILE A 159 12.94 19.73 -22.66
C ILE A 159 13.18 21.18 -22.25
N GLU A 160 13.88 21.40 -21.14
CA GLU A 160 13.99 22.71 -20.50
C GLU A 160 15.22 23.50 -20.97
N ARG A 161 16.24 22.83 -21.51
CA ARG A 161 17.53 23.44 -21.91
C ARG A 161 18.17 24.30 -20.80
N SER A 162 17.84 23.99 -19.55
CA SER A 162 18.27 24.71 -18.35
C SER A 162 19.39 23.95 -17.66
N THR A 163 20.60 24.53 -17.65
CA THR A 163 21.76 23.94 -16.97
C THR A 163 21.51 23.72 -15.47
N PRO A 164 20.97 24.70 -14.69
CA PRO A 164 20.68 24.47 -13.28
C PRO A 164 19.69 23.34 -13.03
N PHE A 165 18.63 23.25 -13.83
CA PHE A 165 17.62 22.21 -13.64
C PHE A 165 18.14 20.84 -14.04
N THR A 166 18.96 20.77 -15.08
CA THR A 166 19.68 19.55 -15.49
C THR A 166 20.60 19.05 -14.36
N ILE A 167 21.35 19.95 -13.72
CA ILE A 167 22.21 19.62 -12.57
C ILE A 167 21.39 19.11 -11.38
N PHE A 168 20.22 19.72 -11.12
CA PHE A 168 19.29 19.22 -10.11
C PHE A 168 18.79 17.80 -10.45
N GLY A 169 18.40 17.56 -11.70
CA GLY A 169 18.04 16.22 -12.20
C GLY A 169 19.16 15.21 -12.00
N LEU A 170 20.39 15.56 -12.37
CA LEU A 170 21.57 14.72 -12.15
C LEU A 170 21.82 14.43 -10.68
N SER A 171 21.72 15.44 -9.82
CA SER A 171 21.96 15.29 -8.38
C SER A 171 20.92 14.40 -7.71
N THR A 172 19.64 14.54 -8.09
CA THR A 172 18.56 13.67 -7.58
C THR A 172 18.66 12.25 -8.12
N ALA A 173 19.06 12.07 -9.38
CA ALA A 173 19.34 10.76 -9.98
C ALA A 173 20.47 10.03 -9.25
N ILE A 174 21.62 10.69 -9.03
CA ILE A 174 22.75 10.11 -8.29
C ILE A 174 22.32 9.71 -6.88
N LEU A 175 21.63 10.60 -6.17
CA LEU A 175 21.16 10.33 -4.81
C LEU A 175 20.20 9.13 -4.78
N PHE A 176 19.24 9.08 -5.70
CA PHE A 176 18.30 7.96 -5.81
C PHE A 176 19.05 6.64 -6.06
N LEU A 177 19.91 6.60 -7.09
CA LEU A 177 20.64 5.38 -7.48
C LEU A 177 21.60 4.90 -6.39
N SER A 178 22.21 5.80 -5.62
CA SER A 178 23.13 5.43 -4.52
C SER A 178 22.45 4.66 -3.37
N LYS A 179 21.13 4.87 -3.17
CA LYS A 179 20.37 4.26 -2.06
C LYS A 179 19.34 3.25 -2.52
N TYR A 180 18.92 3.31 -3.77
CA TYR A 180 17.87 2.46 -4.29
C TYR A 180 18.35 1.02 -4.37
N ASN A 181 17.54 0.10 -3.84
CA ASN A 181 17.84 -1.32 -3.87
C ASN A 181 16.54 -2.11 -3.96
N ARG A 182 16.65 -3.39 -4.34
CA ARG A 182 15.49 -4.28 -4.55
C ARG A 182 14.57 -4.40 -3.34
N SER A 183 15.08 -4.18 -2.12
CA SER A 183 14.25 -4.28 -0.91
C SER A 183 13.30 -3.09 -0.75
N ARG A 184 13.68 -1.92 -1.30
CA ARG A 184 12.94 -0.65 -1.25
C ARG A 184 12.06 -0.41 -2.48
N ASP A 185 11.98 -1.39 -3.39
CA ASP A 185 11.09 -1.32 -4.54
C ASP A 185 9.64 -1.56 -4.08
N ASP A 186 8.88 -0.47 -4.02
CA ASP A 186 7.49 -0.45 -3.58
C ASP A 186 6.55 -1.22 -4.53
N PHE A 187 6.91 -1.35 -5.81
CA PHE A 187 6.05 -1.95 -6.83
C PHE A 187 6.30 -3.45 -7.02
N LYS A 188 7.50 -3.94 -6.72
CA LYS A 188 7.83 -5.37 -6.80
C LYS A 188 7.26 -6.19 -5.65
N ARG A 189 7.04 -5.58 -4.49
CA ARG A 189 6.59 -6.26 -3.26
C ARG A 189 5.08 -6.27 -3.07
N HIS A 190 4.38 -6.61 -4.16
CA HIS A 190 2.94 -6.92 -4.23
C HIS A 190 2.10 -5.77 -4.77
N ASN A 191 0.98 -6.17 -5.37
CA ASN A 191 -0.06 -5.35 -5.98
C ASN A 191 -0.56 -4.24 -5.03
N VAL A 192 0.20 -3.15 -4.88
CA VAL A 192 -0.26 -1.91 -4.23
C VAL A 192 -1.60 -1.52 -4.83
N ALA A 193 -1.76 -1.69 -6.15
CA ALA A 193 -3.02 -1.55 -6.86
C ALA A 193 -4.13 -2.50 -6.38
N GLU A 194 -3.88 -3.79 -6.11
CA GLU A 194 -4.91 -4.68 -5.56
C GLU A 194 -5.22 -4.36 -4.10
N LYS A 195 -4.23 -3.98 -3.29
CA LYS A 195 -4.46 -3.61 -1.90
C LYS A 195 -5.23 -2.28 -1.83
N LEU A 196 -4.89 -1.31 -2.69
CA LEU A 196 -5.66 -0.08 -2.88
C LEU A 196 -7.08 -0.38 -3.40
N LYS A 197 -7.24 -1.30 -4.36
CA LYS A 197 -8.57 -1.78 -4.79
C LYS A 197 -9.33 -2.44 -3.63
N SER A 198 -8.66 -3.21 -2.76
CA SER A 198 -9.28 -3.81 -1.56
C SER A 198 -9.62 -2.79 -0.48
N PHE A 199 -8.96 -1.63 -0.46
CA PHE A 199 -9.32 -0.50 0.40
C PHE A 199 -10.43 0.36 -0.20
N MET A 200 -10.49 0.48 -1.53
CA MET A 200 -11.55 1.19 -2.26
C MET A 200 -12.83 0.35 -2.42
N GLY A 201 -12.76 -0.95 -2.16
CA GLY A 201 -13.90 -1.84 -1.96
C GLY A 201 -13.50 -2.98 -1.02
N LYS A 202 -14.00 -2.96 0.22
CA LYS A 202 -13.83 -4.07 1.17
C LYS A 202 -14.35 -5.34 0.48
N ARG A 203 -13.47 -6.32 0.25
CA ARG A 203 -13.89 -7.67 -0.15
C ARG A 203 -14.24 -8.48 1.07
N TYR A 204 -15.48 -8.92 1.15
CA TYR A 204 -15.96 -9.80 2.19
C TYR A 204 -15.61 -11.27 1.94
N VAL A 205 -15.45 -11.68 0.67
CA VAL A 205 -15.12 -13.06 0.29
C VAL A 205 -13.85 -13.16 -0.55
N ILE A 206 -13.00 -14.13 -0.23
CA ILE A 206 -11.72 -14.39 -0.88
C ILE A 206 -11.71 -15.79 -1.49
N ASP A 207 -11.34 -15.91 -2.77
CA ASP A 207 -11.00 -17.19 -3.41
C ASP A 207 -9.61 -17.67 -2.95
N VAL A 208 -9.59 -18.84 -2.31
CA VAL A 208 -8.37 -19.46 -1.78
C VAL A 208 -7.37 -19.79 -2.88
N GLY A 209 -7.85 -20.13 -4.08
CA GLY A 209 -7.01 -20.54 -5.20
C GLY A 209 -6.14 -19.43 -5.77
N ASN A 210 -6.53 -18.17 -5.59
CA ASN A 210 -5.90 -17.01 -6.23
C ASN A 210 -5.19 -16.07 -5.25
N THR A 211 -5.14 -16.40 -3.95
CA THR A 211 -4.66 -15.47 -2.92
C THR A 211 -3.24 -15.77 -2.42
N SER A 212 -2.46 -14.71 -2.18
CA SER A 212 -1.08 -14.79 -1.65
C SER A 212 -0.97 -14.78 -0.12
N GLN A 213 -2.03 -14.39 0.60
CA GLN A 213 -2.07 -14.24 2.05
C GLN A 213 -2.02 -15.57 2.83
N ASP A 214 -1.41 -15.55 4.01
CA ASP A 214 -1.45 -16.65 4.98
C ASP A 214 -2.86 -16.75 5.57
N LEU A 215 -3.58 -17.80 5.17
CA LEU A 215 -4.93 -18.11 5.61
C LEU A 215 -4.86 -19.21 6.68
N ALA A 216 -5.97 -19.53 7.37
CA ALA A 216 -5.94 -20.49 8.48
C ALA A 216 -5.38 -21.87 8.08
N VAL A 217 -4.90 -22.64 9.06
CA VAL A 217 -4.09 -23.87 8.91
C VAL A 217 -4.70 -24.93 7.96
N ASN A 218 -6.03 -25.03 7.86
CA ASN A 218 -6.69 -25.98 6.93
C ASN A 218 -6.87 -25.49 5.47
N VAL A 219 -6.64 -24.20 5.24
CA VAL A 219 -6.68 -23.59 3.91
C VAL A 219 -5.35 -23.83 3.19
N ASP A 220 -4.26 -23.86 3.96
CA ASP A 220 -2.91 -24.06 3.44
C ASP A 220 -2.73 -25.45 2.82
N GLY A 221 -3.40 -26.48 3.36
CA GLY A 221 -3.42 -27.82 2.77
C GLY A 221 -4.03 -27.86 1.37
N LEU A 222 -5.24 -27.30 1.20
CA LEU A 222 -5.90 -27.22 -0.12
C LEU A 222 -5.10 -26.38 -1.10
N ARG A 223 -4.54 -25.26 -0.64
CA ARG A 223 -3.68 -24.39 -1.43
C ARG A 223 -2.39 -25.09 -1.86
N PHE A 224 -1.78 -25.88 -0.97
CA PHE A 224 -0.61 -26.70 -1.27
C PHE A 224 -0.94 -27.75 -2.34
N LEU A 225 -2.05 -28.46 -2.21
CA LEU A 225 -2.51 -29.45 -3.19
C LEU A 225 -2.76 -28.81 -4.56
N LYS A 226 -3.46 -27.68 -4.62
CA LYS A 226 -3.70 -26.95 -5.87
C LYS A 226 -2.38 -26.48 -6.52
N LYS A 227 -1.42 -25.97 -5.74
CA LYS A 227 -0.08 -25.60 -6.24
C LYS A 227 0.71 -26.80 -6.79
N LYS A 228 0.45 -28.01 -6.28
CA LYS A 228 1.05 -29.26 -6.75
C LYS A 228 0.32 -29.87 -7.96
N GLY A 229 -0.69 -29.20 -8.49
CA GLY A 229 -1.43 -29.63 -9.68
C GLY A 229 -2.58 -30.59 -9.39
N PHE A 230 -2.91 -30.85 -8.12
CA PHE A 230 -4.07 -31.67 -7.77
C PHE A 230 -5.37 -30.89 -7.99
N GLN A 231 -6.41 -31.60 -8.44
CA GLN A 231 -7.75 -31.04 -8.48
C GLN A 231 -8.26 -30.88 -7.03
N THR A 232 -8.64 -29.66 -6.68
CA THR A 232 -9.27 -29.33 -5.40
C THR A 232 -10.64 -28.72 -5.65
N PRO A 233 -11.61 -28.89 -4.73
CA PRO A 233 -12.86 -28.14 -4.82
C PRO A 233 -12.58 -26.63 -4.85
N ALA A 234 -13.50 -25.88 -5.46
CA ALA A 234 -13.48 -24.42 -5.31
C ALA A 234 -13.69 -24.11 -3.82
N THR A 235 -12.92 -23.17 -3.27
CA THR A 235 -13.00 -22.86 -1.85
C THR A 235 -12.83 -21.37 -1.67
N TYR A 236 -13.75 -20.79 -0.92
CA TYR A 236 -13.84 -19.37 -0.65
C TYR A 236 -13.83 -19.14 0.86
N ILE A 237 -13.40 -17.96 1.29
CA ILE A 237 -13.27 -17.62 2.70
C ILE A 237 -13.94 -16.30 2.97
N CYS A 238 -14.83 -16.25 3.96
CA CYS A 238 -15.33 -14.98 4.47
C CYS A 238 -14.28 -14.37 5.39
N THR A 239 -13.94 -13.11 5.15
CA THR A 239 -12.86 -12.43 5.87
C THR A 239 -13.27 -12.07 7.30
N SER A 240 -12.32 -11.99 8.22
CA SER A 240 -12.56 -11.47 9.57
C SER A 240 -13.09 -10.03 9.55
N SER A 241 -12.80 -9.26 8.49
CA SER A 241 -13.38 -7.92 8.30
C SER A 241 -14.89 -7.97 8.02
N ALA A 242 -15.39 -9.03 7.38
CA ALA A 242 -16.83 -9.22 7.17
C ALA A 242 -17.54 -9.44 8.51
N TYR A 243 -16.99 -10.32 9.35
CA TYR A 243 -17.52 -10.58 10.69
C TYR A 243 -17.43 -9.34 11.59
N ASN A 244 -16.33 -8.61 11.58
CA ASN A 244 -16.23 -7.36 12.36
C ASN A 244 -17.27 -6.31 11.92
N ASP A 245 -17.50 -6.18 10.60
CA ASP A 245 -18.55 -5.31 10.07
C ASP A 245 -19.95 -5.79 10.51
N TYR A 246 -20.16 -7.11 10.62
CA TYR A 246 -21.42 -7.71 11.11
C TYR A 246 -21.66 -7.35 12.57
N VAL A 247 -20.68 -7.60 13.43
CA VAL A 247 -20.75 -7.28 14.87
C VAL A 247 -20.95 -5.77 15.09
N SER A 248 -20.37 -4.93 14.23
CA SER A 248 -20.56 -3.48 14.29
C SER A 248 -21.94 -3.00 13.80
N GLY A 249 -22.78 -3.90 13.28
CA GLY A 249 -24.14 -3.57 12.81
C GLY A 249 -24.19 -2.85 11.47
N LYS A 250 -23.24 -3.09 10.56
CA LYS A 250 -23.21 -2.41 9.26
C LYS A 250 -24.38 -2.86 8.35
N GLU A 251 -25.29 -1.94 8.03
CA GLU A 251 -26.55 -2.21 7.30
C GLU A 251 -26.32 -2.90 5.94
N ASP A 252 -25.40 -2.38 5.11
CA ASP A 252 -25.18 -2.91 3.75
C ASP A 252 -24.33 -4.19 3.68
N LEU A 253 -23.91 -4.75 4.82
CA LEU A 253 -22.95 -5.87 4.83
C LEU A 253 -23.51 -7.10 4.10
N LEU A 254 -24.70 -7.56 4.48
CA LEU A 254 -25.26 -8.81 3.96
C LEU A 254 -25.56 -8.71 2.46
N GLU A 255 -26.00 -7.55 1.99
CA GLU A 255 -26.23 -7.31 0.57
C GLU A 255 -24.92 -7.34 -0.22
N ASN A 256 -23.86 -6.71 0.29
CA ASN A 256 -22.54 -6.72 -0.34
C ASN A 256 -21.91 -8.12 -0.30
N LEU A 257 -22.05 -8.85 0.81
CA LEU A 257 -21.62 -10.24 0.95
C LEU A 257 -22.31 -11.13 -0.08
N GLU A 258 -23.64 -11.02 -0.22
CA GLU A 258 -24.41 -11.77 -1.21
C GLU A 258 -23.93 -11.45 -2.64
N LYS A 259 -23.77 -10.16 -2.96
CA LYS A 259 -23.29 -9.70 -4.28
C LYS A 259 -21.92 -10.30 -4.61
N GLU A 260 -20.99 -10.30 -3.66
CA GLU A 260 -19.67 -10.91 -3.85
C GLU A 260 -19.75 -12.43 -4.05
N ILE A 261 -20.47 -13.14 -3.17
CA ILE A 261 -20.66 -14.60 -3.29
C ILE A 261 -21.23 -14.94 -4.67
N ARG A 262 -22.23 -14.18 -5.13
CA ARG A 262 -22.86 -14.39 -6.44
C ARG A 262 -21.90 -14.30 -7.62
N THR A 263 -20.83 -13.51 -7.51
CA THR A 263 -19.80 -13.40 -8.57
C THR A 263 -18.78 -14.53 -8.53
N LEU A 264 -18.68 -15.24 -7.40
CA LEU A 264 -17.65 -16.25 -7.16
C LEU A 264 -18.16 -17.67 -7.38
N ILE A 265 -19.41 -17.95 -7.00
CA ILE A 265 -19.98 -19.30 -7.03
C ILE A 265 -20.62 -19.64 -8.39
N ASP A 266 -20.67 -20.92 -8.68
CA ASP A 266 -21.52 -21.50 -9.72
C ASP A 266 -22.93 -21.68 -9.15
N LYS A 267 -23.94 -21.09 -9.80
CA LYS A 267 -25.32 -21.13 -9.34
C LYS A 267 -25.92 -22.54 -9.33
N GLU A 268 -25.38 -23.47 -10.12
CA GLU A 268 -25.90 -24.83 -10.22
C GLU A 268 -25.29 -25.80 -9.22
N LYS A 269 -24.20 -25.41 -8.55
CA LYS A 269 -23.49 -26.26 -7.58
C LYS A 269 -24.01 -26.07 -6.16
N PHE A 270 -23.82 -27.12 -5.38
CA PHE A 270 -24.06 -27.13 -3.94
C PHE A 270 -22.75 -26.87 -3.20
N TYR A 271 -22.86 -26.12 -2.11
CA TYR A 271 -21.75 -25.68 -1.28
C TYR A 271 -21.97 -26.12 0.18
N HIS A 272 -20.86 -26.27 0.90
CA HIS A 272 -20.78 -26.48 2.34
C HIS A 272 -20.25 -25.22 3.03
N VAL A 273 -21.03 -24.67 3.95
CA VAL A 273 -20.64 -23.50 4.75
C VAL A 273 -20.24 -23.97 6.14
N GLN A 274 -18.99 -23.71 6.54
CA GLN A 274 -18.47 -24.17 7.83
C GLN A 274 -17.38 -23.26 8.41
N TYR A 275 -17.16 -23.37 9.72
CA TYR A 275 -15.97 -22.82 10.35
C TYR A 275 -14.72 -23.62 9.92
N PRO A 276 -13.57 -22.98 9.67
CA PRO A 276 -12.32 -23.70 9.51
C PRO A 276 -11.94 -24.30 10.85
N SER A 277 -11.56 -25.58 10.84
CA SER A 277 -11.06 -26.23 12.04
C SER A 277 -9.68 -25.68 12.40
N THR A 278 -9.54 -25.19 13.63
CA THR A 278 -8.26 -24.84 14.24
C THR A 278 -7.65 -26.07 14.92
N GLU A 279 -6.33 -26.21 14.88
CA GLU A 279 -5.60 -27.30 15.60
C GLU A 279 -5.77 -27.23 17.12
N THR A 280 -6.18 -26.08 17.66
CA THR A 280 -6.57 -25.95 19.05
C THR A 280 -7.88 -26.73 19.27
N LYS A 281 -7.74 -27.96 19.80
CA LYS A 281 -8.85 -28.68 20.45
C LYS A 281 -9.43 -27.77 21.51
N VAL A 282 -10.51 -27.05 21.18
CA VAL A 282 -11.36 -26.42 22.18
C VAL A 282 -11.98 -27.59 22.96
N PRO A 283 -11.58 -27.83 24.22
CA PRO A 283 -12.15 -28.93 24.97
C PRO A 283 -13.59 -28.53 25.30
N SER A 284 -14.55 -29.38 24.95
CA SER A 284 -15.98 -29.30 25.32
C SER A 284 -16.95 -28.43 24.51
N ALA A 285 -16.58 -27.88 23.35
CA ALA A 285 -17.55 -27.14 22.54
C ALA A 285 -18.50 -28.08 21.77
N GLU A 286 -19.81 -27.85 21.88
CA GLU A 286 -20.84 -28.41 21.00
C GLU A 286 -20.42 -28.27 19.51
N PRO A 287 -20.86 -29.18 18.62
CA PRO A 287 -20.47 -29.12 17.21
C PRO A 287 -20.87 -27.76 16.62
N LEU A 288 -19.88 -26.92 16.31
CA LEU A 288 -20.07 -25.65 15.62
C LEU A 288 -20.95 -25.87 14.37
N ASP A 289 -21.90 -24.96 14.17
CA ASP A 289 -22.89 -25.04 13.10
C ASP A 289 -22.22 -25.29 11.74
N ARG A 290 -22.74 -26.28 11.01
CA ARG A 290 -22.33 -26.62 9.64
C ARG A 290 -23.55 -26.73 8.75
N TYR A 291 -23.54 -26.00 7.64
CA TYR A 291 -24.60 -26.06 6.64
C TYR A 291 -24.07 -26.80 5.42
N SER A 292 -24.69 -27.94 5.10
CA SER A 292 -24.35 -28.73 3.92
C SER A 292 -25.42 -28.60 2.85
N ASN A 293 -25.04 -28.82 1.59
CA ASN A 293 -25.96 -28.76 0.44
C ASN A 293 -26.68 -27.41 0.27
N VAL A 294 -25.95 -26.31 0.50
CA VAL A 294 -26.48 -24.96 0.33
C VAL A 294 -26.32 -24.54 -1.13
N LYS A 295 -27.42 -24.10 -1.78
CA LYS A 295 -27.41 -23.64 -3.18
C LYS A 295 -27.76 -22.15 -3.26
N GLY A 296 -26.98 -21.42 -4.06
CA GLY A 296 -27.21 -20.00 -4.37
C GLY A 296 -26.66 -19.02 -3.34
N SER A 297 -26.34 -17.81 -3.81
CA SER A 297 -25.64 -16.79 -3.00
C SER A 297 -26.43 -16.32 -1.79
N LYS A 298 -27.75 -16.16 -1.92
CA LYS A 298 -28.66 -15.77 -0.83
C LYS A 298 -28.63 -16.76 0.32
N SER A 299 -28.78 -18.05 0.00
CA SER A 299 -28.79 -19.13 0.99
C SER A 299 -27.45 -19.25 1.70
N ILE A 300 -26.35 -19.09 0.96
CA ILE A 300 -24.99 -19.10 1.54
C ILE A 300 -24.78 -17.89 2.46
N ALA A 301 -25.14 -16.67 2.02
CA ALA A 301 -25.05 -15.48 2.86
C ALA A 301 -25.88 -15.63 4.14
N LYS A 302 -27.09 -16.22 4.05
CA LYS A 302 -27.95 -16.48 5.20
C LYS A 302 -27.36 -17.54 6.15
N ALA A 303 -26.75 -18.59 5.62
CA ALA A 303 -26.05 -19.59 6.42
C ALA A 303 -24.89 -18.95 7.21
N ILE A 304 -24.09 -18.10 6.56
CA ILE A 304 -23.02 -17.34 7.22
C ILE A 304 -23.56 -16.44 8.34
N GLU A 305 -24.63 -15.69 8.06
CA GLU A 305 -25.29 -14.83 9.06
C GLU A 305 -25.78 -15.63 10.29
N ASN A 306 -26.45 -16.76 10.06
CA ASN A 306 -26.93 -17.62 11.15
C ASN A 306 -25.76 -18.16 12.00
N MET A 307 -24.66 -18.54 11.37
CA MET A 307 -23.45 -18.98 12.07
C MET A 307 -22.87 -17.86 12.94
N TRP A 308 -22.80 -16.62 12.42
CA TRP A 308 -22.35 -15.46 13.20
C TRP A 308 -23.28 -15.14 14.37
N LYS A 309 -24.59 -15.26 14.18
CA LYS A 309 -25.58 -15.07 15.24
C LYS A 309 -25.40 -16.08 16.37
N SER A 310 -25.27 -17.36 16.03
CA SER A 310 -24.99 -18.47 16.97
C SER A 310 -23.68 -18.25 17.75
N LEU A 311 -22.66 -17.69 17.10
CA LEU A 311 -21.39 -17.34 17.72
C LEU A 311 -21.51 -16.21 18.76
N GLU A 312 -22.26 -15.15 18.44
CA GLU A 312 -22.50 -14.00 19.34
C GLU A 312 -23.38 -14.37 20.55
N GLU A 313 -24.34 -15.28 20.36
CA GLU A 313 -25.20 -15.78 21.44
C GLU A 313 -24.37 -16.60 22.46
N ASN A 314 -23.31 -17.28 22.01
CA ASN A 314 -22.42 -18.12 22.83
C ASN A 314 -21.16 -17.38 23.34
N ARG A 315 -21.35 -16.26 24.06
CA ARG A 315 -20.28 -15.34 24.54
C ARG A 315 -19.09 -15.96 25.30
N ALA A 316 -19.20 -17.17 25.86
CA ALA A 316 -18.06 -17.86 26.49
C ALA A 316 -16.96 -18.26 25.49
N HIS A 317 -17.30 -18.39 24.19
CA HIS A 317 -16.40 -18.79 23.12
C HIS A 317 -15.72 -17.60 22.41
N SER A 318 -16.23 -16.37 22.53
CA SER A 318 -15.75 -15.22 21.73
C SER A 318 -14.31 -14.79 22.06
N LYS A 319 -13.85 -14.99 23.31
CA LYS A 319 -12.46 -14.67 23.73
C LYS A 319 -11.40 -15.60 23.14
N LEU A 320 -11.76 -16.82 22.74
CA LEU A 320 -10.86 -17.78 22.09
C LEU A 320 -10.88 -17.67 20.55
N ILE A 321 -11.82 -16.88 20.00
CA ILE A 321 -12.21 -16.87 18.59
C ILE A 321 -11.84 -15.54 17.92
N HIS A 322 -10.80 -14.86 18.39
CA HIS A 322 -10.28 -13.68 17.70
C HIS A 322 -9.61 -14.01 16.33
N ASP A 323 -9.43 -15.30 16.02
CA ASP A 323 -8.68 -15.81 14.84
C ASP A 323 -9.52 -16.59 13.80
N LEU A 324 -10.84 -16.76 13.98
CA LEU A 324 -11.65 -17.53 13.01
C LEU A 324 -11.98 -16.70 11.76
N LYS A 325 -11.19 -16.95 10.71
CA LYS A 325 -11.57 -16.79 9.29
C LYS A 325 -12.75 -17.76 9.03
N PHE A 326 -13.68 -17.52 8.10
CA PHE A 326 -14.76 -18.49 7.81
C PHE A 326 -14.47 -19.21 6.50
N MET A 327 -14.90 -20.47 6.33
CA MET A 327 -14.66 -21.24 5.11
C MET A 327 -15.99 -21.58 4.42
N VAL A 328 -16.13 -21.17 3.17
CA VAL A 328 -17.20 -21.59 2.25
C VAL A 328 -16.57 -22.56 1.27
N ILE A 329 -16.85 -23.85 1.41
CA ILE A 329 -16.41 -24.90 0.48
C ILE A 329 -17.50 -25.13 -0.55
#